data_AF-A0AAN6AUN7-F1
#
_entry.id   AF-A0AAN6AUN7-F1
#
_cell.length_a   1.000
_cell.length_b   1.000
_cell.length_c   1.000
_cell.angle_alpha   90.00
_cell.angle_beta   90.00
_cell.angle_gamma   90.00
#
_symmetry.space_group_name_H-M   'P 1'
#
loop_
_entity.id
_entity.type
_entity.pdbx_description
1 polymer ?
#
loop_
_entity_poly.entity_id
_entity_poly.type
_entity_poly.pdbx_seq_one_letter_code
_entity_poly.pdbx_strand_id
1 'polypeptide(L)' 'MANIEIYTKATCPFCHRAKALLSSKGVTFKELPIDGDAIKREEMIQR' A
#
# COMPACT_ATOMS: atom_id res chain seq x y z
N MET A 1 15.92 9.12 4.35
CA MET A 1 14.49 8.96 4.71
C MET A 1 13.92 7.88 3.83
N ALA A 2 13.25 6.87 4.39
CA ALA A 2 12.67 5.79 3.61
C ALA A 2 11.31 6.24 3.06
N ASN A 3 11.16 6.24 1.74
CA ASN A 3 9.87 6.46 1.09
C ASN A 3 9.08 5.15 1.19
N ILE A 4 8.06 5.14 2.05
CA ILE A 4 7.24 3.95 2.29
C ILE A 4 5.98 4.10 1.46
N GLU A 5 5.84 3.23 0.47
CA GLU A 5 4.71 3.18 -0.44
C GLU A 5 3.92 1.91 -0.15
N ILE A 6 2.63 2.04 0.15
CA ILE A 6 1.75 0.90 0.44
C ILE A 6 0.70 0.77 -0.65
N TYR A 7 0.76 -0.34 -1.37
CA TYR A 7 -0.25 -0.71 -2.34
C TYR A 7 -1.45 -1.32 -1.61
N THR A 8 -2.61 -0.68 -1.70
CA THR A 8 -3.83 -1.15 -1.02
C THR A 8 -4.91 -1.53 -2.02
N LYS A 9 -5.69 -2.55 -1.69
CA LYS A 9 -6.87 -2.95 -2.46
C LYS A 9 -8.08 -2.90 -1.54
N ALA A 10 -9.22 -2.39 -2.03
CA ALA A 10 -10.41 -2.19 -1.20
C ALA A 10 -10.94 -3.51 -0.62
N THR A 11 -10.70 -4.61 -1.33
CA THR A 11 -11.10 -5.97 -0.92
C THR A 11 -10.02 -6.74 -0.16
N CYS A 12 -8.87 -6.13 0.15
CA CYS A 12 -7.76 -6.83 0.82
C CYS A 12 -7.72 -6.55 2.33
N PRO A 13 -8.07 -7.53 3.20
CA PRO A 13 -8.05 -7.34 4.65
C PRO A 13 -6.62 -7.12 5.20
N PHE A 14 -5.60 -7.59 4.49
CA PHE A 14 -4.20 -7.39 4.88
C PHE A 14 -3.74 -5.94 4.71
N CYS A 15 -4.22 -5.24 3.68
CA CYS A 15 -3.90 -3.83 3.45
C CYS A 15 -4.38 -2.95 4.61
N HIS A 16 -5.58 -3.21 5.13
CA HIS A 16 -6.12 -2.52 6.31
C HIS A 16 -5.23 -2.73 7.55
N ARG A 17 -4.79 -3.97 7.79
CA ARG A 17 -3.90 -4.29 8.92
C ARG A 17 -2.53 -3.62 8.79
N ALA A 18 -1.96 -3.61 7.59
CA ALA A 18 -0.67 -2.96 7.33
C ALA A 18 -0.75 -1.43 7.52
N LYS A 19 -1.84 -0.79 7.05
CA LYS A 19 -2.10 0.64 7.27
C LYS A 19 -2.19 0.98 8.76
N ALA A 20 -2.92 0.17 9.52
CA ALA A 20 -3.05 0.33 10.97
C ALA A 20 -1.69 0.18 11.69
N LEU A 21 -0.87 -0.79 11.28
CA LEU A 21 0.45 -0.99 11.86
C LEU A 21 1.39 0.19 11.57
N LEU A 22 1.42 0.69 10.34
CA LEU A 22 2.26 1.82 9.94
C LEU A 22 1.82 3.11 10.65
N SER A 23 0.50 3.33 10.76
CA SER A 23 -0.06 4.45 11.52
C SER A 23 0.26 4.34 13.01
N SER A 24 0.17 3.15 13.59
CA SER A 24 0.56 2.90 14.99
C SER A 24 2.05 3.13 15.24
N LYS A 25 2.91 2.92 14.24
CA LYS A 25 4.34 3.24 14.32
C LYS A 25 4.65 4.72 14.11
N GLY A 26 3.65 5.56 13.81
CA GLY A 26 3.83 6.99 13.54
C GLY A 26 4.63 7.27 12.27
N VAL A 27 4.64 6.32 11.33
CA VAL A 27 5.44 6.41 10.11
C VAL A 27 4.60 7.00 8.99
N THR A 28 5.16 7.94 8.25
CA THR A 28 4.53 8.50 7.05
C THR A 28 4.66 7.50 5.91
N PHE A 29 3.53 7.14 5.29
CA PHE A 29 3.50 6.26 4.13
C PHE A 29 2.54 6.81 3.08
N LYS A 30 2.79 6.48 1.81
CA LYS A 30 1.96 6.84 0.68
C LYS A 30 1.04 5.68 0.34
N GLU A 31 -0.26 5.87 0.51
CA GLU A 31 -1.26 4.89 0.09
C GLU A 31 -1.49 4.98 -1.42
N LEU A 32 -1.34 3.84 -2.09
CA LEU A 32 -1.55 3.68 -3.53
C LEU A 32 -2.65 2.63 -3.73
N PRO A 33 -3.91 3.05 -3.96
CA PRO A 33 -4.97 2.10 -4.25
C PRO A 33 -4.74 1.46 -5.63
N ILE A 34 -4.71 0.13 -5.67
CA ILE A 34 -4.59 -0.71 -6.88
C ILE A 34 -5.94 -1.29 -7.32
N ASP A 35 -7.04 -0.76 -6.79
CA ASP A 35 -8.39 -1.24 -7.08
C ASP A 35 -8.74 -0.94 -8.54
N GLY A 36 -8.79 -1.98 -9.38
CA GLY A 36 -9.06 -1.87 -10.82
C GLY A 36 -7.87 -1.44 -11.70
N ASP A 37 -6.73 -1.10 -11.10
CA ASP A 37 -5.57 -0.55 -11.81
C ASP A 37 -4.54 -1.65 -12.09
N ALA A 38 -4.73 -2.36 -13.21
CA ALA A 38 -3.78 -3.40 -13.67
C ALA A 38 -2.36 -2.85 -13.86
N ILE A 39 -2.24 -1.58 -14.21
CA ILE A 39 -0.97 -0.87 -14.41
C ILE A 39 -0.17 -0.80 -13.10
N LYS A 40 -0.82 -0.44 -11.99
CA LYS A 40 -0.14 -0.43 -10.68
C LYS A 40 0.21 -1.83 -10.17
N ARG A 41 -0.52 -2.86 -10.62
CA ARG A 41 -0.19 -4.26 -10.33
C ARG A 41 1.05 -4.70 -11.09
N GLU A 42 1.20 -4.30 -12.35
CA GLU A 42 2.43 -4.53 -13.11
C GLU A 42 3.62 -3.78 -12.51
N GLU A 43 3.45 -2.52 -12.11
CA GLU A 43 4.50 -1.77 -11.39
C GLU A 43 4.92 -2.42 -10.06
N MET A 44 3.98 -3.05 -9.34
CA MET A 44 4.28 -3.83 -8.12
C MET A 44 5.07 -5.11 -8.42
N ILE A 45 4.86 -5.74 -9.58
CA ILE A 45 5.56 -6.98 -9.98
C ILE A 45 6.95 -6.66 -10.55
N GLN A 46 7.13 -5.49 -11.15
CA GLN A 46 8.35 -5.11 -11.86
C GLN A 46 9.43 -4.49 -10.95
N ARG A 47 9.11 -4.15 -9.70
CA ARG A 47 10.05 -3.64 -8.68
C ARG A 47 10.49 -4.74 -7.72
#